data_AF-A0A7X9PFL6-F1
#
_entry.id   AF-A0A7X9PFL6-F1
#
_cell.length_a   1.000
_cell.length_b   1.000
_cell.length_c   1.000
_cell.angle_alpha   90.00
_cell.angle_beta   90.00
_cell.angle_gamma   90.00
#
_symmetry.space_group_name_H-M   'P 1'
#
loop_
_entity.id
_entity.type
_entity.pdbx_description
1 polymer ?
#
loop_
_entity_poly.entity_id
_entity_poly.type
_entity_poly.pdbx_seq_one_letter_code
_entity_poly.pdbx_strand_id
1 'polypeptide(L)'
;MHDFLLAKEIVDEILKISREKKLSKIRKVSLEIGEISMAHDGFDEHVEDISIENLKFGLQSIAKNTILEEADFDIKKTAGKNWKILNIETDEF
;
A
#
# COMPACT_ATOMS: atom_id res chain seq x y z
N MET A 1 -8.77 0.70 -13.09
CA MET A 1 -8.67 -0.18 -11.88
C MET A 1 -7.20 -0.29 -11.46
N HIS A 2 -6.49 0.84 -11.40
CA HIS A 2 -5.05 0.88 -11.15
C HIS A 2 -4.71 0.90 -9.65
N ASP A 3 -5.59 1.49 -8.83
CA ASP A 3 -5.43 1.56 -7.37
C ASP A 3 -5.40 0.17 -6.72
N PHE A 4 -6.17 -0.78 -7.25
CA PHE A 4 -6.26 -2.13 -6.70
C PHE A 4 -5.01 -2.97 -7.01
N LEU A 5 -4.39 -2.76 -8.18
CA LEU A 5 -3.12 -3.41 -8.51
C LEU A 5 -2.02 -2.93 -7.58
N LEU A 6 -1.92 -1.60 -7.39
CA LEU A 6 -0.97 -1.00 -6.45
C LEU A 6 -1.21 -1.49 -5.01
N ALA A 7 -2.48 -1.58 -4.57
CA ALA A 7 -2.82 -2.12 -3.26
C ALA A 7 -2.28 -3.54 -3.07
N LYS A 8 -2.42 -4.38 -4.11
CA LYS A 8 -1.92 -5.76 -4.08
C LYS A 8 -0.40 -5.78 -3.96
N GLU A 9 0.31 -5.00 -4.77
CA GLU A 9 1.77 -4.90 -4.73
C GLU A 9 2.27 -4.47 -3.34
N ILE A 10 1.63 -3.48 -2.73
CA ILE A 10 1.95 -3.00 -1.38
C ILE A 10 1.75 -4.13 -0.35
N VAL A 11 0.60 -4.81 -0.38
CA VAL A 11 0.31 -5.90 0.58
C VAL A 11 1.31 -7.04 0.41
N ASP A 12 1.60 -7.47 -0.82
CA ASP A 12 2.56 -8.54 -1.10
C ASP A 12 3.96 -8.19 -0.56
N GLU A 13 4.41 -6.94 -0.73
CA GLU A 13 5.70 -6.49 -0.22
C GLU A 13 5.72 -6.43 1.33
N ILE A 14 4.64 -5.95 1.96
CA ILE A 14 4.54 -5.97 3.43
C ILE A 14 4.55 -7.40 3.96
N LEU A 15 3.84 -8.33 3.32
CA LEU A 15 3.82 -9.75 3.71
C LEU A 15 5.20 -10.39 3.55
N LYS A 16 5.95 -10.03 2.50
CA LYS A 16 7.33 -10.49 2.32
C LYS A 16 8.23 -10.00 3.46
N ILE A 17 8.22 -8.69 3.75
CA ILE A 17 8.98 -8.10 4.87
C ILE A 17 8.58 -8.80 6.18
N SER A 18 7.29 -9.08 6.36
CA SER A 18 6.78 -9.72 7.56
C SER A 18 7.28 -11.16 7.71
N ARG A 19 7.36 -11.92 6.62
CA ARG A 19 7.95 -13.26 6.65
C ARG A 19 9.43 -13.21 6.97
N GLU A 20 10.18 -12.27 6.38
CA GLU A 20 11.61 -12.09 6.64
C GLU A 20 11.88 -11.71 8.10
N LYS A 21 11.04 -10.84 8.67
CA LYS A 21 11.13 -10.39 10.06
C LYS A 21 10.40 -11.30 11.06
N LYS A 22 9.76 -12.38 10.60
CA LYS A 22 8.93 -13.30 11.40
C LYS A 22 7.86 -12.57 12.23
N LEU A 23 7.20 -11.58 11.63
CA LEU A 23 6.14 -10.82 12.28
C LEU A 23 4.86 -11.65 12.32
N SER A 24 4.26 -11.75 13.50
CA SER A 24 3.01 -12.49 13.70
C SER A 24 1.77 -11.63 13.48
N LYS A 25 1.86 -10.32 13.74
CA LYS A 25 0.73 -9.39 13.67
C LYS A 25 1.21 -7.97 13.39
N ILE A 26 0.53 -7.28 12.47
CA ILE A 26 0.78 -5.87 12.16
C ILE A 26 -0.42 -5.06 12.60
N ARG A 27 -0.17 -3.99 13.37
CA ARG A 27 -1.21 -3.07 13.85
C ARG A 27 -1.35 -1.84 12.99
N LYS A 28 -0.25 -1.36 12.41
CA LYS A 28 -0.29 -0.16 11.59
C LYS A 28 0.80 -0.18 10.53
N VAL A 29 0.47 0.33 9.36
CA VAL A 29 1.40 0.53 8.26
C VAL A 29 1.29 1.98 7.80
N SER A 30 2.40 2.69 7.83
CA SER A 30 2.51 4.03 7.27
C SER A 30 3.13 3.96 5.88
N LEU A 31 2.44 4.52 4.90
CA LEU A 31 2.77 4.52 3.48
C LEU A 31 2.85 5.94 2.97
N GLU A 32 3.80 6.20 2.09
CA GLU A 32 3.88 7.44 1.34
C GLU A 32 3.64 7.11 -0.14
N ILE A 33 2.67 7.76 -0.77
CA ILE A 33 2.29 7.56 -2.16
C ILE A 33 2.52 8.86 -2.92
N GLY A 34 3.39 8.79 -3.93
CA GLY A 34 3.65 9.88 -4.85
C GLY A 34 2.58 10.07 -5.92
N GLU A 35 2.83 10.98 -6.84
CA GLU A 35 2.15 11.07 -8.13
C GLU A 35 2.59 9.86 -8.98
N ILE A 36 1.82 8.78 -8.91
CA ILE A 36 2.06 7.57 -9.69
C ILE A 36 1.38 7.73 -11.05
N SER A 37 2.15 8.15 -12.05
CA SER A 37 1.71 8.11 -13.44
C SER A 37 1.93 6.69 -13.99
N MET A 38 0.91 5.83 -13.92
CA MET A 38 0.93 4.55 -14.63
C MET A 38 0.65 4.78 -16.11
N ALA A 39 1.70 5.14 -16.87
CA ALA A 39 1.63 5.22 -18.31
C ALA A 39 1.61 3.81 -18.91
N HIS A 40 0.42 3.28 -19.14
CA HIS A 40 0.23 2.19 -20.10
C HIS A 40 -0.27 2.82 -21.40
N ASP A 41 0.44 2.56 -22.50
CA ASP A 41 0.06 2.91 -23.87
C ASP A 41 0.15 4.38 -24.29
N GLY A 42 1.36 4.95 -24.37
CA GLY A 42 1.79 5.91 -25.42
C GLY A 42 0.91 7.11 -25.78
N PHE A 43 -0.12 7.41 -24.99
CA PHE A 43 -1.10 8.47 -25.14
C PHE A 43 -1.00 9.35 -23.90
N ASP A 44 -1.26 10.64 -24.15
CA ASP A 44 -1.24 11.77 -23.22
C ASP A 44 -1.44 11.40 -21.75
N GLU A 45 -0.57 11.99 -20.92
CA GLU A 45 -0.44 11.87 -19.47
C GLU A 45 -1.78 11.92 -18.72
N HIS A 46 -2.53 10.81 -18.75
CA HIS A 46 -3.56 10.56 -17.75
C HIS A 46 -2.83 10.20 -16.47
N VAL A 47 -2.48 11.23 -15.69
CA VAL A 47 -2.25 11.07 -14.26
C VAL A 47 -3.59 10.59 -13.70
N GLU A 48 -3.85 9.29 -13.75
CA GLU A 48 -4.93 8.70 -12.97
C GLU A 48 -4.59 8.98 -11.51
N ASP A 49 -5.29 9.98 -10.97
CA ASP A 49 -5.10 10.42 -9.59
C ASP A 49 -5.44 9.24 -8.69
N ILE A 50 -4.41 8.58 -8.14
CA ILE A 50 -4.60 7.50 -7.16
C ILE A 50 -5.49 8.05 -6.05
N SER A 51 -6.68 7.49 -5.93
CA SER A 51 -7.58 7.87 -4.86
C SER A 51 -7.13 7.15 -3.60
N ILE A 52 -6.74 7.91 -2.58
CA ILE A 52 -6.32 7.35 -1.29
C ILE A 52 -7.43 6.49 -0.70
N GLU A 53 -8.70 6.88 -0.92
CA GLU A 53 -9.85 6.10 -0.47
C GLU A 53 -9.95 4.76 -1.20
N ASN A 54 -9.79 4.74 -2.53
CA ASN A 54 -9.79 3.50 -3.32
C ASN A 54 -8.61 2.60 -2.97
N LEU A 55 -7.42 3.19 -2.81
CA LEU A 55 -6.22 2.47 -2.41
C LEU A 55 -6.38 1.88 -1.01
N LYS A 56 -6.87 2.66 -0.05
CA LYS A 56 -7.13 2.19 1.33
C LYS A 56 -8.18 1.07 1.33
N PHE A 57 -9.25 1.21 0.55
CA PHE A 57 -10.26 0.17 0.40
C PHE A 57 -9.68 -1.12 -0.21
N GLY A 58 -8.83 -0.99 -1.23
CA GLY A 58 -8.11 -2.11 -1.85
C GLY A 58 -7.19 -2.80 -0.86
N LEU A 59 -6.37 -2.04 -0.14
CA LEU A 59 -5.46 -2.54 0.89
C LEU A 59 -6.22 -3.32 1.96
N GLN A 60 -7.28 -2.75 2.52
CA GLN A 60 -8.11 -3.43 3.53
C GLN A 60 -8.78 -4.69 2.98
N SER A 61 -9.27 -4.65 1.74
CA SER A 61 -9.94 -5.79 1.11
C SER A 61 -8.97 -6.95 0.87
N ILE A 62 -7.74 -6.69 0.45
CA ILE A 62 -6.72 -7.71 0.20
C ILE A 62 -6.13 -8.21 1.52
N ALA A 63 -5.96 -7.32 2.51
CA ALA A 63 -5.37 -7.64 3.81
C ALA A 63 -6.25 -8.54 4.70
N LYS A 64 -7.58 -8.59 4.46
CA LYS A 64 -8.59 -9.27 5.31
C LYS A 64 -8.33 -10.75 5.65
N ASN A 65 -7.45 -11.45 4.93
CA ASN A 65 -7.14 -12.86 5.19
C ASN A 65 -5.64 -13.06 5.52
N THR A 66 -5.03 -12.05 6.13
CA THR A 66 -3.58 -12.01 6.38
C THR A 66 -3.29 -11.39 7.76
N ILE A 67 -2.02 -11.41 8.18
CA ILE A 67 -1.54 -10.75 9.41
C ILE A 67 -1.76 -9.21 9.46
N LEU A 68 -2.25 -8.64 8.36
CA LEU A 68 -2.61 -7.23 8.18
C LEU A 68 -4.12 -6.97 8.31
N GLU A 69 -4.94 -7.98 8.62
CA GLU A 69 -6.41 -7.85 8.63
C GLU A 69 -6.91 -6.76 9.59
N GLU A 70 -6.22 -6.56 10.71
CA GLU A 70 -6.49 -5.53 11.72
C GLU A 70 -5.55 -4.32 11.61
N ALA A 71 -4.72 -4.25 10.55
CA ALA A 71 -3.76 -3.17 10.40
C ALA A 71 -4.45 -1.88 9.96
N ASP A 72 -4.14 -0.77 10.65
CA ASP A 72 -4.49 0.56 10.17
C ASP A 72 -3.50 1.01 9.08
N PHE A 73 -4.03 1.44 7.94
CA PHE A 73 -3.22 1.97 6.85
C PHE A 73 -3.28 3.50 6.87
N ASP A 74 -2.15 4.12 7.22
CA ASP A 74 -1.93 5.56 7.18
C ASP A 74 -1.21 5.90 5.87
N ILE A 75 -1.91 6.56 4.95
CA ILE A 75 -1.41 6.83 3.60
C ILE A 75 -1.24 8.34 3.44
N LYS A 76 -0.02 8.78 3.16
CA LYS A 76 0.31 10.19 2.91
C LYS A 76 0.64 10.43 1.45
N LYS A 77 0.00 11.43 0.84
CA LYS A 77 0.39 11.92 -0.49
C LYS A 77 1.69 12.72 -0.40
N THR A 78 2.61 12.48 -1.32
CA THR A 78 3.89 13.20 -1.46
C THR A 78 4.05 13.68 -2.90
N ALA A 79 4.91 14.67 -3.14
CA ALA A 79 5.23 15.17 -4.49
C ALA A 79 6.27 14.28 -5.24
N GLY A 80 6.67 13.15 -4.64
CA GLY A 80 7.51 12.15 -5.31
C GLY A 80 6.74 11.39 -6.40
N LYS A 81 7.44 10.58 -7.21
CA LYS A 81 6.84 9.75 -8.27
C LYS A 81 6.72 8.26 -7.93
N ASN A 82 6.91 7.91 -6.65
CA ASN A 82 6.99 6.53 -6.19
C ASN A 82 6.19 6.34 -4.90
N TRP A 83 5.91 5.08 -4.57
CA TRP A 83 5.44 4.70 -3.24
C TRP A 83 6.57 4.12 -2.39
N LYS A 84 6.43 4.23 -1.07
CA LYS A 84 7.33 3.59 -0.10
C LYS A 84 6.62 3.31 1.22
N ILE A 85 7.06 2.26 1.90
CA ILE A 85 6.65 1.95 3.26
C ILE A 85 7.52 2.79 4.21
N LEU A 86 6.90 3.66 5.00
CA LEU A 86 7.57 4.51 5.99
C LEU A 86 7.82 3.74 7.28
N ASN A 87 6.81 3.04 7.77
CA ASN A 87 6.88 2.33 9.03
C ASN A 87 5.89 1.16 9.08
N ILE A 88 6.24 0.12 9.81
CA ILE A 88 5.37 -1.02 10.13
C ILE A 88 5.38 -1.16 11.65
N GLU A 89 4.27 -0.86 12.29
CA GLU A 89 4.09 -1.08 13.72
C GLU A 89 3.48 -2.46 13.94
N THR A 90 4.16 -3.25 14.76
CA THR A 90 3.76 -4.59 15.14
C THR A 90 3.29 -4.61 16.57
N ASP A 91 2.43 -5.56 16.90
CA ASP A 91 2.17 -5.84 18.31
C ASP A 91 3.32 -6.70 18.84
N GLU A 92 4.29 -6.06 19.49
CA GLU A 92 5.30 -6.79 20.26
C GLU A 92 4.62 -7.32 21.54
N PHE A 93 4.62 -8.65 21.70
CA PHE A 93 4.19 -9.35 22.92
C PHE A 93 5.34 -9.42 23.93
#